data_AF-A0A9D6FX18-F1
#
_entry.id   AF-A0A9D6FX18-F1
#
_cell.length_a   1.000
_cell.length_b   1.000
_cell.length_c   1.000
_cell.angle_alpha   90.00
_cell.angle_beta   90.00
_cell.angle_gamma   90.00
#
_symmetry.space_group_name_H-M   'P 1'
#
loop_
_entity.id
_entity.type
_entity.pdbx_description
1 polymer ?
#
loop_
_entity_poly.entity_id
_entity_poly.type
_entity_poly.pdbx_seq_one_letter_code
_entity_poly.pdbx_strand_id
1 'polypeptide(L)' 'GPGRILMGSDFPLIAQSRQLQEVRSLDLPEEFKERISGGNAERLLFGGSA' A
#
# COMPACT_ATOMS: atom_id res chain seq x y z
N GLY A 1 0.88 8.74 -10.08
CA GLY A 1 1.86 9.14 -9.06
C GLY A 1 1.66 8.34 -7.80
N PRO A 2 2.69 8.15 -6.97
CA PRO A 2 2.67 7.24 -5.82
C PRO A 2 1.51 7.50 -4.84
N GLY A 3 1.03 8.74 -4.74
CA GLY A 3 -0.13 9.10 -3.92
C GLY A 3 -1.52 8.69 -4.43
N ARG A 4 -1.61 7.98 -5.55
CA ARG A 4 -2.87 7.53 -6.17
C ARG A 4 -2.93 6.01 -6.33
N ILE A 5 -2.00 5.28 -5.71
CA ILE A 5 -1.93 3.82 -5.76
C ILE A 5 -2.44 3.28 -4.43
N LEU A 6 -3.41 2.36 -4.49
CA LEU A 6 -3.94 1.66 -3.32
C LEU A 6 -3.55 0.19 -3.40
N MET A 7 -3.17 -0.38 -2.27
CA MET A 7 -2.94 -1.81 -2.17
C MET A 7 -4.27 -2.59 -2.15
N GLY A 8 -4.35 -3.65 -2.94
CA GLY A 8 -5.44 -4.63 -2.93
C GLY A 8 -4.87 -6.03 -3.00
N SER A 9 -5.44 -6.96 -2.23
CA SER A 9 -4.94 -8.34 -2.17
C SER A 9 -5.75 -9.37 -2.94
N ASP A 10 -6.94 -9.03 -3.43
CA ASP A 10 -7.88 -10.02 -3.98
C ASP A 10 -8.16 -11.19 -3.02
N PHE A 11 -8.06 -10.97 -1.70
CA PHE A 11 -8.39 -11.98 -0.71
C PHE A 11 -9.84 -12.49 -0.89
N PRO A 12 -10.09 -13.81 -0.87
CA PRO A 12 -9.21 -14.90 -0.42
C PRO A 12 -8.31 -15.52 -1.52
N LEU A 13 -8.33 -15.01 -2.75
CA LEU A 13 -7.59 -15.60 -3.89
C LEU A 13 -6.07 -15.47 -3.73
N ILE A 14 -5.59 -14.35 -3.16
CA ILE A 14 -4.18 -14.16 -2.82
C ILE A 14 -4.07 -13.79 -1.33
N ALA A 15 -3.09 -14.39 -0.65
CA ALA A 15 -2.82 -14.09 0.75
C ALA A 15 -2.31 -12.65 0.91
N GLN A 16 -2.92 -11.90 1.82
CA GLN A 16 -2.55 -10.50 2.12
C GLN A 16 -1.05 -10.33 2.40
N SER A 17 -0.43 -11.29 3.10
CA SER A 17 1.01 -11.29 3.40
C SER A 17 1.89 -11.33 2.15
N ARG A 18 1.44 -12.01 1.08
CA ARG A 18 2.19 -12.11 -0.18
C ARG A 18 2.30 -10.76 -0.86
N GLN A 19 1.21 -10.03 -1.07
CA GLN A 19 1.30 -8.70 -1.67
C GLN A 19 2.03 -7.70 -0.76
N LEU A 20 1.91 -7.82 0.57
CA LEU A 20 2.67 -6.96 1.49
C LEU A 20 4.18 -7.17 1.32
N GLN A 21 4.61 -8.43 1.21
CA GLN A 21 6.01 -8.76 0.95
C GLN A 21 6.46 -8.28 -0.43
N GLU A 22 5.62 -8.40 -1.44
CA GLU A 22 5.90 -7.91 -2.80
C GLU A 22 6.17 -6.41 -2.80
N VAL A 23 5.29 -5.61 -2.20
CA VAL A 23 5.47 -4.15 -2.06
C VAL A 23 6.78 -3.81 -1.32
N ARG A 24 7.10 -4.54 -0.24
CA ARG A 24 8.34 -4.33 0.53
C ARG A 24 9.60 -4.64 -0.28
N SER A 25 9.52 -5.61 -1.19
CA SER A 25 10.64 -6.04 -2.04
C SER A 25 10.93 -5.14 -3.23
N LEU A 26 10.02 -4.22 -3.58
CA LEU A 26 10.20 -3.30 -4.69
C LEU A 26 11.40 -2.38 -4.47
N ASP A 27 12.14 -2.08 -5.54
CA ASP A 27 13.21 -1.08 -5.52
C ASP A 27 12.59 0.33 -5.66
N LEU A 28 11.93 0.76 -4.59
CA LEU A 28 11.28 2.06 -4.46
C LEU A 28 11.73 2.75 -3.18
N PRO A 29 11.66 4.10 -3.11
CA PRO A 29 11.83 4.83 -1.86
C PRO A 29 10.87 4.30 -0.78
N GLU A 30 11.34 4.25 0.46
CA GLU A 30 10.54 3.71 1.58
C GLU A 30 9.22 4.50 1.77
N GLU A 31 9.26 5.82 1.60
CA GLU A 31 8.06 6.66 1.62
C GLU A 31 7.00 6.24 0.59
N PHE A 32 7.39 5.66 -0.55
CA PHE A 32 6.44 5.19 -1.55
C PHE A 32 5.84 3.85 -1.14
N LYS A 33 6.66 2.97 -0.53
CA LYS A 33 6.19 1.68 0.00
C LYS A 33 5.19 1.88 1.13
N GLU A 34 5.45 2.81 2.05
CA GLU A 34 4.53 3.16 3.15
C GLU A 34 3.18 3.69 2.61
N ARG A 35 3.25 4.61 1.64
CA ARG A 35 2.07 5.15 0.98
C ARG A 35 1.24 4.07 0.29
N ILE A 36 1.88 3.16 -0.44
CA ILE A 36 1.20 2.06 -1.14
C ILE A 36 0.60 1.06 -0.13
N SER A 37 1.36 0.67 0.89
CA SER A 37 0.98 -0.38 1.85
C SER A 37 -0.23 -0.02 2.70
N GLY A 38 -0.51 1.27 2.90
CA GLY A 38 -1.69 1.69 3.66
C GLY A 38 -1.90 3.20 3.74
N GLY A 39 -0.85 4.01 3.67
CA GLY A 39 -0.96 5.46 3.90
C GLY A 39 -1.90 6.18 2.92
N ASN A 40 -1.94 5.76 1.65
CA ASN A 40 -2.88 6.33 0.68
C ASN A 40 -4.33 5.92 0.99
N ALA A 41 -4.56 4.68 1.46
CA ALA A 41 -5.88 4.21 1.84
C ALA A 41 -6.36 4.93 3.10
N GLU A 42 -5.49 5.10 4.10
CA GLU A 42 -5.77 5.87 5.31
C GLU A 42 -6.17 7.32 4.97
N ARG A 43 -5.37 7.99 4.13
CA ARG A 43 -5.68 9.35 3.68
C ARG A 43 -7.02 9.43 2.94
N LEU A 44 -7.29 8.46 2.06
CA LEU A 44 -8.52 8.45 1.27
C LEU A 44 -9.76 8.20 2.13
N LEU A 45 -9.68 7.26 3.07
CA LEU A 45 -10.82 6.79 3.85
C LEU A 45 -11.05 7.61 5.12
N PHE A 46 -10.00 8.20 5.69
CA PHE A 46 -10.04 8.87 7.00
C PHE A 46 -9.50 10.31 6.97
N GLY A 47 -9.12 10.84 5.80
CA GLY A 47 -8.61 12.20 5.65
C GLY A 47 -7.13 12.38 5.99
N GLY A 48 -6.49 11.37 6.59
CA GLY A 48 -5.07 11.32 6.94
C GLY A 48 -4.70 12.18 8.15
N SER A 49 -3.94 11.60 9.08
CA SER A 49 -3.17 12.38 10.06
C SER A 49 -2.00 13.03 9.30
N ALA A 50 -1.82 14.34 9.47
CA ALA A 50 -0.72 15.10 8.86
C ALA A 50 0.66 14.59 9.30
#